data_AF-A0A958UW07-F1
#
_entry.id   AF-A0A958UW07-F1
#
_cell.length_a   1.000
_cell.length_b   1.000
_cell.length_c   1.000
_cell.angle_alpha   90.00
_cell.angle_beta   90.00
_cell.angle_gamma   90.00
#
_symmetry.space_group_name_H-M   'P 1'
#
loop_
_entity.id
_entity.type
_entity.pdbx_description
1 polymer ?
#
loop_
_entity_poly.entity_id
_entity_poly.type
_entity_poly.pdbx_seq_one_letter_code
_entity_poly.pdbx_strand_id
1 'polypeptide(L)'
;IVYLESELRRLNKLEDMQIPFEELTKEVKINYEAVKTISFSNVINSNFKKIDTITVFGVKWNDSLISNTDIPKKQKQLEQWLKVKYNLDTLVVKRDY
;
A
#
# COMPACT_ATOMS: atom_id res chain seq x y z
N ILE A 1 13.84 -33.09 8.54
CA ILE A 1 13.84 -32.48 7.19
C ILE A 1 12.44 -31.95 6.84
N VAL A 2 11.38 -32.76 6.93
CA VAL A 2 9.98 -32.35 6.65
C VAL A 2 9.51 -31.11 7.43
N TYR A 3 9.83 -31.00 8.73
CA TYR A 3 9.43 -29.86 9.56
C TYR A 3 10.04 -28.52 9.11
N LEU A 4 11.33 -28.53 8.76
CA LEU A 4 12.02 -27.31 8.35
C LEU A 4 11.53 -26.83 6.98
N GLU A 5 11.28 -27.78 6.06
CA GLU A 5 10.66 -27.47 4.76
C GLU A 5 9.23 -26.94 4.90
N SER A 6 8.43 -27.49 5.82
CA SER A 6 7.08 -26.97 6.07
C SER A 6 7.10 -25.57 6.67
N GLU A 7 8.05 -25.29 7.56
CA GLU A 7 8.18 -23.97 8.18
C GLU A 7 8.71 -22.94 7.16
N LEU A 8 9.67 -23.31 6.32
CA LEU A 8 10.14 -22.47 5.21
C LEU A 8 9.02 -22.14 4.22
N ARG A 9 8.19 -23.11 3.85
CA ARG A 9 7.03 -22.87 2.98
C ARG A 9 6.00 -21.94 3.63
N ARG A 10 5.80 -22.05 4.95
CA ARG A 10 4.91 -21.17 5.72
C ARG A 10 5.46 -19.74 5.74
N LEU A 11 6.74 -19.57 6.02
CA LEU A 11 7.42 -18.29 6.05
C LEU A 11 7.40 -17.61 4.68
N ASN A 12 7.75 -18.34 3.61
CA ASN A 12 7.69 -17.81 2.24
C ASN A 12 6.27 -17.35 1.87
N LYS A 13 5.22 -18.11 2.23
CA LYS A 13 3.83 -17.67 2.02
C LYS A 13 3.47 -16.40 2.80
N LEU A 14 3.98 -16.24 4.02
CA LEU A 14 3.81 -15.01 4.79
C LEU A 14 4.59 -13.84 4.17
N GLU A 15 5.72 -14.11 3.53
CA GLU A 15 6.55 -13.13 2.82
C GLU A 15 5.89 -12.70 1.51
N ASP A 16 5.28 -13.63 0.75
CA ASP A 16 4.49 -13.33 -0.45
C ASP A 16 3.27 -12.45 -0.17
N MET A 17 2.73 -12.51 1.06
CA MET A 17 1.65 -11.64 1.52
C MET A 17 2.15 -10.25 1.99
N GLN A 18 3.47 -10.04 2.08
CA GLN A 18 4.04 -8.77 2.47
C GLN A 18 4.39 -7.94 1.24
N ILE A 19 3.92 -6.70 1.23
CA ILE A 19 4.26 -5.73 0.20
C ILE A 19 5.75 -5.39 0.35
N PRO A 20 6.59 -5.54 -0.69
CA PRO A 20 8.00 -5.17 -0.67
C PRO A 20 8.11 -3.65 -0.63
N PHE A 21 7.96 -3.09 0.56
CA PHE A 21 7.76 -1.66 0.75
C PHE A 21 8.96 -0.83 0.29
N GLU A 22 10.18 -1.36 0.42
CA GLU A 22 11.38 -0.70 -0.09
C GLU A 22 11.34 -0.51 -1.61
N GLU A 23 11.02 -1.57 -2.35
CA GLU A 23 10.92 -1.51 -3.82
C GLU A 23 9.76 -0.60 -4.24
N LEU A 24 8.61 -0.73 -3.57
CA LEU A 24 7.46 0.15 -3.80
C LEU A 24 7.83 1.63 -3.63
N THR A 25 8.56 1.99 -2.57
CA THR A 25 8.92 3.39 -2.32
C THR A 25 9.82 3.94 -3.43
N LYS A 26 10.75 3.14 -3.97
CA LYS A 26 11.61 3.52 -5.10
C LYS A 26 10.77 3.77 -6.35
N GLU A 27 9.83 2.89 -6.66
CA GLU A 27 8.95 3.04 -7.83
C GLU A 27 8.01 4.24 -7.71
N VAL A 28 7.40 4.44 -6.54
CA VAL A 28 6.53 5.60 -6.29
C VAL A 28 7.32 6.89 -6.42
N LYS A 29 8.57 6.92 -5.94
CA LYS A 29 9.45 8.09 -6.07
C LYS A 29 9.74 8.43 -7.53
N ILE A 30 9.91 7.42 -8.39
CA ILE A 30 10.16 7.58 -9.82
C ILE A 30 8.89 8.02 -10.57
N ASN A 31 7.76 7.38 -10.29
CA ASN A 31 6.51 7.59 -11.02
C ASN A 31 5.71 8.82 -10.56
N TYR A 32 5.94 9.29 -9.33
CA TYR A 32 5.17 10.37 -8.70
C TYR A 32 6.12 11.35 -8.00
N GLU A 33 6.75 12.25 -8.77
CA GLU A 33 7.70 13.24 -8.26
C GLU A 33 7.14 14.16 -7.17
N ALA A 34 5.82 14.42 -7.19
CA ALA A 34 5.13 15.22 -6.19
C ALA A 34 4.87 14.47 -4.86
N VAL A 35 5.17 13.18 -4.76
CA VAL A 35 5.06 12.43 -3.49
C VAL A 35 6.26 12.76 -2.61
N LYS A 36 5.97 13.32 -1.43
CA LYS A 36 6.94 13.63 -0.39
C LYS A 36 7.21 12.42 0.50
N THR A 37 6.15 11.71 0.88
CA THR A 37 6.23 10.55 1.79
C THR A 37 5.13 9.57 1.46
N ILE A 38 5.41 8.27 1.60
CA ILE A 38 4.42 7.20 1.55
C ILE A 38 4.53 6.36 2.82
N SER A 39 3.40 5.90 3.34
CA SER A 39 3.27 5.03 4.51
C SER A 39 2.35 3.86 4.16
N PHE A 40 2.53 2.73 4.85
CA PHE A 40 1.73 1.52 4.66
C PHE A 40 1.26 0.99 6.02
N SER A 41 0.01 0.57 6.09
CA SER A 41 -0.58 -0.03 7.29
C SER A 41 -1.71 -0.99 6.94
N ASN A 42 -1.86 -2.03 7.75
CA ASN A 42 -3.04 -2.88 7.75
C ASN A 42 -3.96 -2.44 8.89
N VAL A 43 -5.11 -1.86 8.55
CA VAL A 43 -6.07 -1.35 9.52
C VAL A 43 -7.10 -2.44 9.81
N ILE A 44 -7.13 -2.90 11.05
CA ILE A 44 -8.19 -3.80 11.54
C ILE A 44 -9.41 -2.94 11.84
N ASN A 45 -10.50 -3.17 11.10
CA ASN A 45 -11.75 -2.46 11.23
C ASN A 45 -12.86 -3.41 11.66
N SER A 46 -13.69 -2.98 12.62
CA SER A 46 -14.83 -3.76 13.10
C SER A 46 -16.08 -2.92 13.13
N ASN A 47 -17.19 -3.50 12.68
CA ASN A 47 -18.53 -2.94 12.87
C ASN A 47 -19.29 -3.62 14.02
N PHE A 48 -18.56 -4.26 14.95
CA PHE A 48 -19.06 -5.08 16.06
C PHE A 48 -19.78 -6.39 15.66
N LYS A 49 -19.94 -6.66 14.35
CA LYS A 49 -20.48 -7.91 13.82
C LYS A 49 -19.46 -8.72 13.04
N LYS A 50 -18.56 -8.02 12.35
CA LYS A 50 -17.46 -8.57 11.55
C LYS A 50 -16.20 -7.76 11.80
N ILE A 51 -15.08 -8.46 11.84
CA ILE A 51 -13.74 -7.88 11.88
C ILE A 51 -13.12 -8.12 10.51
N ASP A 52 -12.67 -7.06 9.87
CA ASP A 52 -12.02 -7.09 8.56
C ASP A 52 -10.70 -6.31 8.63
N THR A 53 -9.72 -6.71 7.82
CA THR A 53 -8.45 -5.98 7.70
C THR A 53 -8.42 -5.29 6.35
N ILE A 54 -8.14 -3.99 6.34
CA ILE A 54 -8.06 -3.18 5.12
C ILE A 54 -6.63 -2.66 4.97
N THR A 55 -6.05 -2.84 3.80
CA THR A 55 -4.77 -2.24 3.45
C THR A 55 -4.93 -0.74 3.18
N VAL A 56 -4.17 0.07 3.91
CA VAL A 56 -4.19 1.52 3.81
C VAL A 56 -2.79 2.06 3.52
N PHE A 57 -2.69 2.85 2.46
CA PHE A 57 -1.49 3.62 2.13
C PHE A 57 -1.70 5.10 2.42
N GLY A 58 -0.86 5.68 3.25
CA GLY A 58 -0.85 7.13 3.46
C GLY A 58 0.14 7.79 2.51
N VAL A 59 -0.26 8.89 1.88
CA VAL A 59 0.57 9.61 0.91
C VAL A 59 0.55 11.09 1.25
N LYS A 60 1.74 11.62 1.52
CA LYS A 60 1.98 13.05 1.70
C LYS A 60 2.48 13.64 0.39
N TRP A 61 1.74 14.61 -0.12
CA TRP A 61 2.08 15.32 -1.36
C TRP A 61 2.91 16.57 -1.06
N ASN A 62 3.75 16.98 -1.99
CA ASN A 62 4.46 18.24 -1.95
C ASN A 62 3.59 19.33 -2.60
N ASP A 63 2.97 20.17 -1.77
CA ASP A 63 2.04 21.22 -2.23
C ASP A 63 2.69 22.24 -3.19
N SER A 64 4.03 22.35 -3.21
CA SER A 64 4.75 23.20 -4.17
C SER A 64 4.85 22.60 -5.58
N LEU A 65 4.63 21.29 -5.73
CA LEU A 65 4.79 20.56 -6.99
C LEU A 65 3.45 20.11 -7.59
N ILE A 66 2.36 20.14 -6.81
CA ILE A 66 1.04 19.69 -7.27
C ILE A 66 -0.08 20.57 -6.71
N SER A 67 -1.04 20.90 -7.56
CA SER A 67 -2.25 21.61 -7.15
C SER A 67 -3.17 20.68 -6.35
N ASN A 68 -3.84 21.24 -5.34
CA ASN A 68 -4.88 20.53 -4.58
C ASN A 68 -5.99 19.94 -5.47
N THR A 69 -6.21 20.51 -6.66
CA THR A 69 -7.20 20.03 -7.63
C THR A 69 -6.76 18.75 -8.35
N ASP A 70 -5.45 18.52 -8.48
CA ASP A 70 -4.88 17.38 -9.20
C ASP A 70 -4.56 16.20 -8.27
N ILE A 71 -4.41 16.46 -6.96
CA ILE A 71 -4.15 15.43 -5.94
C ILE A 71 -5.18 14.28 -6.01
N PRO A 72 -6.51 14.52 -6.06
CA PRO A 72 -7.49 13.42 -6.13
C PRO A 72 -7.31 12.53 -7.38
N LYS A 73 -6.92 13.13 -8.52
CA LYS A 73 -6.68 12.37 -9.76
C LYS A 73 -5.44 11.50 -9.62
N LYS A 74 -4.34 12.06 -9.11
CA LYS A 74 -3.08 11.32 -8.88
C LYS A 74 -3.24 10.22 -7.83
N GLN A 75 -3.99 10.50 -6.77
CA GLN A 75 -4.33 9.53 -5.73
C GLN A 75 -5.13 8.35 -6.29
N LYS A 76 -6.13 8.62 -7.14
CA LYS A 76 -6.90 7.56 -7.82
C LYS A 76 -6.02 6.72 -8.77
N GLN A 77 -5.11 7.37 -9.51
CA GLN A 77 -4.15 6.65 -10.35
C GLN A 77 -3.24 5.74 -9.54
N LEU A 78 -2.70 6.24 -8.42
CA LEU A 78 -1.87 5.45 -7.51
C LEU A 78 -2.64 4.28 -6.91
N GLU A 79 -3.89 4.50 -6.50
CA GLU A 79 -4.76 3.45 -5.98
C GLU A 79 -5.00 2.33 -7.02
N GLN A 80 -5.33 2.71 -8.26
CA GLN A 80 -5.53 1.73 -9.34
C GLN A 80 -4.26 0.94 -9.64
N TRP A 81 -3.12 1.62 -9.68
CA TRP A 81 -1.84 0.98 -9.92
C TRP A 81 -1.45 0.00 -8.81
N LEU A 82 -1.64 0.38 -7.54
CA LEU A 82 -1.39 -0.50 -6.38
C LEU A 82 -2.31 -1.73 -6.37
N LYS A 83 -3.60 -1.56 -6.72
CA LYS A 83 -4.54 -2.69 -6.86
C LYS A 83 -4.07 -3.71 -7.87
N VAL A 84 -3.64 -3.24 -9.05
CA VAL A 84 -3.14 -4.10 -10.13
C VAL A 84 -1.82 -4.76 -9.76
N LYS A 85 -0.87 -4.00 -9.19
CA LYS A 85 0.47 -4.50 -8.88
C LYS A 85 0.47 -5.61 -7.81
N TYR A 86 -0.36 -5.46 -6.78
CA TYR A 86 -0.39 -6.40 -5.65
C TYR A 86 -1.64 -7.29 -5.61
N ASN A 87 -2.43 -7.29 -6.70
CA ASN A 87 -3.67 -8.06 -6.81
C ASN A 87 -4.59 -7.90 -5.58
N LEU A 88 -4.77 -6.65 -5.13
CA LEU A 88 -5.55 -6.32 -3.93
C LEU A 88 -7.01 -6.09 -4.29
N ASP A 89 -7.92 -6.85 -3.68
CA ASP A 89 -9.38 -6.64 -3.82
C ASP A 89 -9.82 -5.29 -3.24
N THR A 90 -9.24 -4.92 -2.10
CA THR A 90 -9.56 -3.68 -1.38
C THR A 90 -8.31 -2.98 -0.88
N LEU A 91 -8.29 -1.67 -1.09
CA LEU A 91 -7.17 -0.78 -0.82
C LEU A 91 -7.76 0.61 -0.59
N VAL A 92 -7.22 1.34 0.37
CA VAL A 92 -7.49 2.77 0.54
C VAL A 92 -6.19 3.55 0.48
N VAL A 93 -6.10 4.52 -0.42
CA VAL A 93 -5.04 5.52 -0.37
C VAL A 93 -5.58 6.75 0.36
N LYS A 94 -4.92 7.19 1.42
CA LYS A 94 -5.27 8.39 2.19
C LYS A 94 -4.23 9.48 1.97
N ARG A 95 -4.68 10.73 1.99
CA ARG A 95 -3.78 11.88 2.04
C ARG A 95 -3.34 12.11 3.48
N ASP A 96 -2.04 12.13 3.71
CA ASP A 96 -1.45 12.56 4.97
C ASP A 96 -1.11 14.07 4.88
N TYR A 97 -1.42 14.82 5.95
CA TYR A 97 -1.17 16.27 6.05
C TYR A 97 0.18 16.58 6.69
#